data_AF-A0A7L2H7I1-F1
#
_entry.id   AF-A0A7L2H7I1-F1
#
_cell.length_a   1.000
_cell.length_b   1.000
_cell.length_c   1.000
_cell.angle_alpha   90.00
_cell.angle_beta   90.00
_cell.angle_gamma   90.00
#
_symmetry.space_group_name_H-M   'P 1'
#
loop_
_entity.id
_entity.type
_entity.pdbx_description
1 polymer ?
#
loop_
_entity_poly.entity_id
_entity_poly.type
_entity_poly.pdbx_seq_one_letter_code
_entity_poly.pdbx_strand_id
1 'polypeptide(L)'
;GGRGGDGCPVITFPDYPAFSEIPEKEFQNVLTYLTSIPSLRDAGIGFILVIDRRQDKWTSVKASILRIAASFPGNLQLVLVLRPTGFFHRALSDIAFKFNKDEFKMKVPIIMLGSVSELQGYIDKTQLTEDLGGTLDYCHNRWLSRRTAIEGFAQKVKQTAQILQSFGTELAETELPNDVQSTSSLLATHSEKKDKMKEDIRLAVEQGDDILGSITKPVTENPEYKLNQDQLDNQTTVERLLAQLHETETAFDEFWIKHQQKLEQCLRLRNFEQNFREVKAALDIVSERLSAFTDVGNSCSHVEHILKDLANFEEKSCETIAKARMLASEGDAFIQSNHYAVDSIIPKCSELHHLCDAFTTETERRRNLLNKSLELHGLLEKSMKWCDEGIYLLASQPVDKCQSQDGAESALQEIEKFLDTGAGNKIKELNKIYREYAHILNEDLKEHVQKVFQKQESMEEMFQKRQVSLKKLAAKQTRPVQPVAPRPEAFVKSPCTSPGLQREYVSNSESSALRRVNYRRGKSEMTELHQSRGGSTMDDEENLAVLRQHVINELIETERAYVEELLCVLEGYAAEMDNPLMAHLISPELQNKKDILFGNMEEIYHFHNR
;
A
#
# COMPACT_ATOMS: atom_id res chain seq x y z
N GLY A 1 42.51 -44.38 -16.55
CA GLY A 1 42.83 -45.81 -16.50
C GLY A 1 42.46 -46.30 -15.12
N GLY A 2 43.16 -47.29 -14.58
CA GLY A 2 43.11 -47.55 -13.15
C GLY A 2 44.03 -46.62 -12.37
N ARG A 3 44.45 -47.07 -11.20
CA ARG A 3 45.31 -46.35 -10.26
C ARG A 3 46.56 -47.16 -9.89
N GLY A 4 47.64 -46.45 -9.59
CA GLY A 4 48.84 -47.04 -8.98
C GLY A 4 48.58 -47.49 -7.54
N GLY A 5 49.53 -48.21 -6.94
CA GLY A 5 49.42 -48.72 -5.57
C GLY A 5 49.32 -47.63 -4.49
N ASP A 6 49.72 -46.41 -4.80
CA ASP A 6 49.62 -45.20 -3.97
C ASP A 6 48.42 -44.32 -4.33
N GLY A 7 47.55 -44.77 -5.25
CA GLY A 7 46.39 -44.02 -5.72
C GLY A 7 46.64 -43.12 -6.93
N CYS A 8 47.88 -43.05 -7.46
CA CYS A 8 48.22 -42.25 -8.63
C CYS A 8 47.32 -42.57 -9.83
N PRO A 9 46.70 -41.58 -10.49
CA PRO A 9 45.94 -41.82 -11.72
C PRO A 9 46.82 -42.39 -12.84
N VAL A 10 46.36 -43.44 -13.50
CA VAL A 10 47.04 -44.05 -14.65
C VAL A 10 46.44 -43.52 -15.97
N ILE A 11 47.29 -42.96 -16.82
CA ILE A 11 46.96 -42.61 -18.21
C ILE A 11 47.66 -43.60 -19.14
N THR A 12 46.86 -44.32 -19.92
CA THR A 12 47.35 -45.27 -20.90
C THR A 12 47.34 -44.64 -22.29
N PHE A 13 48.48 -44.67 -22.97
CA PHE A 13 48.60 -44.44 -24.40
C PHE A 13 48.60 -45.81 -25.09
N PRO A 14 47.45 -46.27 -25.60
CA PRO A 14 47.36 -47.57 -26.25
C PRO A 14 48.20 -47.60 -27.53
N ASP A 15 48.42 -48.80 -28.03
CA ASP A 15 49.07 -49.01 -29.32
C ASP A 15 48.24 -48.33 -30.43
N TYR A 16 48.86 -47.37 -31.12
CA TYR A 16 48.20 -46.58 -32.15
C TYR A 16 49.24 -46.14 -33.20
N PRO A 17 49.32 -46.84 -34.35
CA PRO A 17 50.37 -46.61 -35.35
C PRO A 17 50.46 -45.18 -35.88
N ALA A 18 49.33 -44.45 -35.92
CA ALA A 18 49.26 -43.07 -36.39
C ALA A 18 49.44 -42.02 -35.26
N PHE A 19 50.00 -42.41 -34.10
CA PHE A 19 50.16 -41.50 -32.95
C PHE A 19 50.97 -40.23 -33.26
N SER A 20 51.96 -40.31 -34.16
CA SER A 20 52.73 -39.15 -34.61
C SER A 20 51.94 -38.20 -35.52
N GLU A 21 50.85 -38.67 -36.13
CA GLU A 21 50.04 -37.90 -37.08
C GLU A 21 48.96 -37.05 -36.40
N ILE A 22 48.66 -37.31 -35.13
CA ILE A 22 47.72 -36.51 -34.34
C ILE A 22 48.21 -35.04 -34.32
N PRO A 23 47.37 -34.04 -34.64
CA PRO A 23 47.76 -32.63 -34.54
C PRO A 23 48.16 -32.22 -33.11
N GLU A 24 49.21 -31.39 -32.97
CA GLU A 24 49.75 -31.03 -31.66
C GLU A 24 48.72 -30.34 -30.75
N LYS A 25 47.88 -29.48 -31.32
CA LYS A 25 46.81 -28.80 -30.59
C LYS A 25 45.78 -29.80 -30.00
N GLU A 26 45.38 -30.79 -30.80
CA GLU A 26 44.42 -31.81 -30.36
C GLU A 26 45.01 -32.70 -29.27
N PHE A 27 46.27 -33.11 -29.46
CA PHE A 27 47.02 -33.85 -28.46
C PHE A 27 47.11 -33.10 -27.13
N GLN A 28 47.50 -31.82 -27.15
CA GLN A 28 47.56 -30.97 -25.97
C GLN A 28 46.20 -30.82 -25.29
N ASN A 29 45.13 -30.61 -26.07
CA ASN A 29 43.77 -30.46 -25.55
C ASN A 29 43.32 -31.74 -24.82
N VAL A 30 43.54 -32.92 -25.41
CA VAL A 30 43.18 -34.19 -24.79
C VAL A 30 44.00 -34.44 -23.53
N LEU A 31 45.31 -34.18 -23.54
CA LEU A 31 46.13 -34.32 -22.34
C LEU A 31 45.69 -33.38 -21.21
N THR A 32 45.40 -32.13 -21.55
CA THR A 32 44.93 -31.13 -20.60
C THR A 32 43.57 -31.51 -20.03
N TYR A 33 42.68 -32.06 -20.86
CA TYR A 33 41.41 -32.59 -20.40
C TYR A 33 41.60 -33.80 -19.48
N LEU A 34 42.33 -34.84 -19.90
CA LEU A 34 42.49 -36.07 -19.12
C LEU A 34 43.19 -35.83 -17.77
N THR A 35 44.10 -34.87 -17.70
CA THR A 35 44.78 -34.49 -16.45
C THR A 35 43.96 -33.59 -15.54
N SER A 36 42.86 -32.99 -16.03
CA SER A 36 41.93 -32.21 -15.21
C SER A 36 40.79 -33.04 -14.60
N ILE A 37 40.64 -34.30 -15.04
CA ILE A 37 39.58 -35.20 -14.55
C ILE A 37 39.78 -35.63 -13.09
N PRO A 38 40.98 -36.09 -12.67
CA PRO A 38 41.18 -36.49 -11.28
C PRO A 38 40.93 -35.32 -10.33
N SER A 39 40.52 -35.62 -9.10
CA SER A 39 40.38 -34.61 -8.06
C SER A 39 41.70 -33.85 -7.86
N LEU A 40 41.64 -32.61 -7.36
CA LEU A 40 42.86 -31.83 -7.03
C LEU A 40 43.79 -32.58 -6.08
N ARG A 41 43.23 -33.41 -5.20
CA ARG A 41 43.99 -34.29 -4.29
C ARG A 41 44.79 -35.33 -5.09
N ASP A 42 44.13 -36.03 -6.00
CA ASP A 42 44.73 -37.11 -6.79
C ASP A 42 45.73 -36.59 -7.83
N ALA A 43 45.41 -35.46 -8.48
CA ALA A 43 46.32 -34.78 -9.40
C ALA A 43 47.61 -34.31 -8.69
N GLY A 44 47.51 -33.96 -7.40
CA GLY A 44 48.66 -33.60 -6.56
C GLY A 44 49.62 -34.76 -6.27
N ILE A 45 49.15 -36.00 -6.29
CA ILE A 45 50.00 -37.20 -6.11
C ILE A 45 50.91 -37.39 -7.34
N GLY A 46 50.38 -37.08 -8.53
CA GLY A 46 51.06 -37.23 -9.82
C GLY A 46 50.54 -38.42 -10.64
N PHE A 47 50.91 -38.45 -11.91
CA PHE A 47 50.37 -39.39 -12.89
C PHE A 47 51.36 -40.50 -13.23
N ILE A 48 50.84 -41.72 -13.40
CA ILE A 48 51.59 -42.83 -14.00
C ILE A 48 51.19 -42.95 -15.46
N LEU A 49 52.17 -42.98 -16.37
CA LEU A 49 51.92 -43.21 -17.79
C LEU A 49 52.24 -44.64 -18.17
N VAL A 50 51.34 -45.28 -18.90
CA VAL A 50 51.60 -46.55 -19.58
C VAL A 50 51.60 -46.28 -21.09
N ILE A 51 52.75 -46.45 -21.74
CA ILE A 51 52.90 -46.24 -23.18
C ILE A 51 53.05 -47.60 -23.85
N ASP A 52 52.01 -48.06 -24.54
CA ASP A 52 52.03 -49.32 -25.28
C ASP A 52 52.51 -49.10 -26.71
N ARG A 53 53.68 -49.64 -27.03
CA ARG A 53 54.30 -49.55 -28.35
C ARG A 53 54.87 -50.90 -28.79
N ARG A 54 54.23 -52.01 -28.36
CA ARG A 54 54.71 -53.38 -28.62
C ARG A 54 54.76 -53.73 -30.11
N GLN A 55 53.90 -53.13 -30.93
CA GLN A 55 53.83 -53.38 -32.38
C GLN A 55 54.58 -52.32 -33.21
N ASP A 56 55.30 -51.42 -32.55
CA ASP A 56 55.80 -50.19 -33.16
C ASP A 56 57.32 -50.26 -33.46
N LYS A 57 57.86 -49.24 -34.14
CA LYS A 57 59.31 -49.10 -34.34
C LYS A 57 59.96 -48.38 -33.17
N TRP A 58 61.24 -48.67 -32.92
CA TRP A 58 62.00 -48.00 -31.85
C TRP A 58 62.06 -46.48 -31.98
N THR A 59 62.12 -45.98 -33.22
CA THR A 59 62.05 -44.54 -33.51
C THR A 59 60.71 -43.94 -33.10
N SER A 60 59.60 -44.68 -33.27
CA SER A 60 58.26 -44.27 -32.82
C SER A 60 58.15 -44.22 -31.30
N VAL A 61 58.78 -45.16 -30.59
CA VAL A 61 58.85 -45.17 -29.11
C VAL A 61 59.53 -43.90 -28.61
N LYS A 62 60.72 -43.58 -29.14
CA LYS A 62 61.48 -42.38 -28.74
C LYS A 62 60.71 -41.09 -29.05
N ALA A 63 60.11 -41.00 -30.24
CA ALA A 63 59.31 -39.85 -30.64
C ALA A 63 58.08 -39.67 -29.74
N SER A 64 57.40 -40.75 -29.36
CA SER A 64 56.22 -40.71 -28.48
C SER A 64 56.58 -40.17 -27.09
N ILE A 65 57.68 -40.63 -26.50
CA ILE A 65 58.13 -40.19 -25.17
C ILE A 65 58.49 -38.70 -25.21
N LEU A 66 59.25 -38.25 -26.20
CA LEU A 66 59.62 -36.84 -26.35
C LEU A 66 58.40 -35.94 -26.54
N ARG A 67 57.44 -36.39 -27.35
CA ARG A 67 56.18 -35.68 -27.58
C ARG A 67 55.38 -35.53 -26.29
N ILE A 68 55.20 -36.62 -25.54
CA ILE A 68 54.50 -36.57 -24.25
C ILE A 68 55.27 -35.67 -23.27
N ALA A 69 56.60 -35.79 -23.19
CA ALA A 69 57.43 -34.98 -22.29
C ALA A 69 57.33 -33.47 -22.54
N ALA A 70 57.18 -33.07 -23.81
CA ALA A 70 57.06 -31.67 -24.18
C ALA A 70 55.69 -31.06 -23.82
N SER A 71 54.65 -31.88 -23.79
CA SER A 71 53.25 -31.44 -23.82
C SER A 71 52.45 -31.86 -22.57
N PHE A 72 52.99 -32.72 -21.71
CA PHE A 72 52.27 -33.20 -20.53
C PHE A 72 52.09 -32.09 -19.48
N PRO A 73 50.84 -31.71 -19.15
CA PRO A 73 50.57 -30.55 -18.29
C PRO A 73 50.61 -30.85 -16.79
N GLY A 74 50.60 -32.13 -16.40
CA GLY A 74 50.52 -32.57 -15.00
C GLY A 74 51.87 -32.96 -14.39
N ASN A 75 51.86 -33.23 -13.09
CA ASN A 75 53.03 -33.81 -12.41
C ASN A 75 53.15 -35.30 -12.75
N LEU A 76 54.29 -35.74 -13.27
CA LEU A 76 54.52 -37.16 -13.55
C LEU A 76 55.19 -37.84 -12.35
N GLN A 77 54.78 -39.06 -12.07
CA GLN A 77 55.39 -39.93 -11.06
C GLN A 77 56.27 -40.98 -11.72
N LEU A 78 55.76 -41.65 -12.76
CA LEU A 78 56.37 -42.81 -13.36
C LEU A 78 55.92 -42.97 -14.82
N VAL A 79 56.84 -43.37 -15.70
CA VAL A 79 56.53 -43.72 -17.09
C VAL A 79 56.93 -45.17 -17.34
N LEU A 80 55.95 -46.00 -17.71
CA LEU A 80 56.11 -47.42 -18.03
C LEU A 80 55.90 -47.61 -19.53
N VAL A 81 56.88 -48.21 -20.23
CA VAL A 81 56.85 -48.34 -21.69
C VAL A 81 56.91 -49.81 -22.07
N LEU A 82 55.84 -50.33 -22.68
CA LEU A 82 55.84 -51.67 -23.27
C LEU A 82 56.49 -51.59 -24.65
N ARG A 83 57.68 -52.19 -24.78
CA ARG A 83 58.53 -52.05 -25.97
C ARG A 83 58.35 -53.19 -26.99
N PRO A 84 58.76 -52.99 -28.26
CA PRO A 84 58.76 -54.05 -29.26
C PRO A 84 59.68 -55.22 -28.90
N THR A 85 59.18 -56.45 -29.00
CA THR A 85 59.93 -57.69 -28.72
C THR A 85 60.46 -58.33 -30.00
N GLY A 86 61.44 -57.70 -30.66
CA GLY A 86 62.17 -58.28 -31.80
C GLY A 86 63.54 -58.86 -31.41
N PHE A 87 63.93 -60.01 -31.98
CA PHE A 87 65.12 -60.78 -31.61
C PHE A 87 66.46 -60.02 -31.79
N PHE A 88 66.54 -59.02 -32.69
CA PHE A 88 67.73 -58.16 -32.89
C PHE A 88 67.72 -56.87 -32.04
N HIS A 89 66.65 -56.61 -31.27
CA HIS A 89 66.48 -55.36 -30.52
C HIS A 89 66.89 -55.43 -29.04
N ARG A 90 67.15 -56.63 -28.48
CA ARG A 90 67.62 -56.78 -27.07
C ARG A 90 69.03 -56.23 -26.85
N ALA A 91 69.96 -56.42 -27.80
CA ALA A 91 71.35 -55.98 -27.64
C ALA A 91 71.53 -54.46 -27.83
N LEU A 92 70.65 -53.80 -28.59
CA LEU A 92 70.68 -52.35 -28.79
C LEU A 92 69.92 -51.58 -27.69
N SER A 93 68.90 -52.18 -27.04
CA SER A 93 68.11 -51.50 -26.01
C SER A 93 68.88 -51.24 -24.72
N ASP A 94 69.77 -52.16 -24.30
CA ASP A 94 70.53 -52.03 -23.05
C ASP A 94 71.71 -51.05 -23.18
N ILE A 95 72.12 -50.74 -24.42
CA ILE A 95 73.21 -49.80 -24.74
C ILE A 95 72.66 -48.41 -25.09
N ALA A 96 71.49 -48.31 -25.74
CA ALA A 96 70.92 -47.02 -26.17
C ALA A 96 70.19 -46.23 -25.07
N PHE A 97 69.76 -46.86 -23.96
CA PHE A 97 69.08 -46.17 -22.84
C PHE A 97 69.92 -46.02 -21.57
N LYS A 98 71.11 -46.64 -21.51
CA LYS A 98 72.11 -46.31 -20.46
C LYS A 98 72.78 -44.95 -20.68
N PHE A 99 72.56 -44.32 -21.83
CA PHE A 99 72.97 -42.95 -22.12
C PHE A 99 71.71 -42.08 -22.28
N ASN A 100 71.67 -40.97 -21.54
CA ASN A 100 70.69 -39.89 -21.57
C ASN A 100 69.39 -40.01 -20.74
N LYS A 101 69.53 -39.93 -19.42
CA LYS A 101 68.49 -39.28 -18.58
C LYS A 101 68.23 -37.81 -18.99
N ASP A 102 69.24 -37.14 -19.56
CA ASP A 102 69.19 -35.71 -19.89
C ASP A 102 68.47 -35.38 -21.21
N GLU A 103 68.31 -36.34 -22.14
CA GLU A 103 67.76 -36.08 -23.48
C GLU A 103 66.24 -35.94 -23.49
N PHE A 104 65.54 -36.62 -22.57
CA PHE A 104 64.08 -36.58 -22.51
C PHE A 104 63.53 -35.42 -21.65
N LYS A 105 64.40 -34.68 -20.95
CA LYS A 105 64.08 -33.57 -20.02
C LYS A 105 63.05 -33.92 -18.91
N MET A 106 62.63 -35.17 -18.80
CA MET A 106 61.75 -35.67 -17.75
C MET A 106 62.57 -35.97 -16.49
N LYS A 107 62.18 -35.38 -15.35
CA LYS A 107 62.81 -35.63 -14.04
C LYS A 107 62.35 -36.93 -13.38
N VAL A 108 61.55 -37.74 -14.08
CA VAL A 108 60.83 -38.90 -13.53
C VAL A 108 61.39 -40.22 -14.09
N PRO A 109 61.26 -41.35 -13.37
CA PRO A 109 61.72 -42.64 -13.86
C PRO A 109 60.96 -43.10 -15.11
N ILE A 110 61.70 -43.56 -16.13
CA ILE A 110 61.16 -44.23 -17.33
C ILE A 110 61.62 -45.68 -17.30
N ILE A 111 60.68 -46.63 -17.28
CA ILE A 111 60.95 -48.07 -17.19
C ILE A 111 60.50 -48.76 -18.46
N MET A 112 61.44 -49.47 -19.10
CA MET A 112 61.21 -50.21 -20.33
C MET A 112 60.86 -51.66 -20.01
N LEU A 113 59.62 -52.06 -20.31
CA LEU A 113 59.06 -53.36 -19.98
C LEU A 113 59.10 -54.28 -21.21
N GLY A 114 59.56 -55.51 -21.00
CA GLY A 114 59.65 -56.55 -22.04
C GLY A 114 58.38 -57.36 -22.25
N SER A 115 57.42 -57.29 -21.32
CA SER A 115 56.15 -58.01 -21.39
C SER A 115 55.08 -57.35 -20.54
N VAL A 116 53.82 -57.73 -20.79
CA VAL A 116 52.68 -57.32 -19.95
C VAL A 116 52.79 -57.88 -18.53
N SER A 117 53.40 -59.05 -18.35
CA SER A 117 53.63 -59.63 -17.01
C SER A 117 54.56 -58.75 -16.16
N GLU A 118 55.54 -58.07 -16.77
CA GLU A 118 56.38 -57.10 -16.05
C GLU A 118 55.60 -55.85 -15.63
N LEU A 119 54.61 -55.41 -16.42
CA LEU A 119 53.73 -54.28 -16.08
C LEU A 119 52.92 -54.55 -14.80
N GLN A 120 52.49 -55.79 -14.59
CA GLN A 120 51.75 -56.23 -13.40
C GLN A 120 52.59 -56.17 -12.11
N GLY A 121 53.92 -56.03 -12.20
CA GLY A 121 54.77 -55.76 -11.05
C GLY A 121 54.69 -54.31 -10.54
N TYR A 122 54.14 -53.40 -11.33
CA TYR A 122 54.04 -51.97 -11.02
C TYR A 122 52.59 -51.49 -10.80
N ILE A 123 51.63 -52.05 -11.55
CA ILE A 123 50.21 -51.71 -11.45
C ILE A 123 49.41 -52.99 -11.22
N ASP A 124 48.54 -52.98 -10.22
CA ASP A 124 47.70 -54.13 -9.88
C ASP A 124 46.82 -54.56 -11.06
N LYS A 125 46.59 -55.86 -11.21
CA LYS A 125 45.80 -56.43 -12.31
C LYS A 125 44.37 -55.88 -12.38
N THR A 126 43.78 -55.50 -11.24
CA THR A 126 42.44 -54.88 -11.17
C THR A 126 42.39 -53.44 -11.68
N GLN A 127 43.55 -52.82 -11.91
CA GLN A 127 43.71 -51.43 -12.36
C GLN A 127 44.18 -51.33 -13.82
N LEU A 128 44.40 -52.47 -14.48
CA LEU A 128 44.77 -52.55 -15.90
C LEU A 128 43.57 -53.03 -16.73
N THR A 129 43.47 -52.53 -17.95
CA THR A 129 42.49 -52.97 -18.95
C THR A 129 42.88 -54.32 -19.55
N GLU A 130 41.94 -55.03 -20.18
CA GLU A 130 42.16 -56.39 -20.71
C GLU A 130 43.29 -56.48 -21.76
N ASP A 131 43.44 -55.46 -22.61
CA ASP A 131 44.51 -55.32 -23.62
C ASP A 131 45.92 -55.23 -23.00
N LEU A 132 45.98 -54.81 -21.74
CA LEU A 132 47.16 -54.79 -20.87
C LEU A 132 47.17 -55.94 -19.86
N GLY A 133 46.44 -57.02 -20.13
CA GLY A 133 46.42 -58.23 -19.31
C GLY A 133 45.78 -58.06 -17.93
N GLY A 134 44.96 -57.02 -17.76
CA GLY A 134 44.27 -56.70 -16.51
C GLY A 134 42.86 -57.26 -16.40
N THR A 135 42.10 -56.74 -15.45
CA THR A 135 40.71 -57.13 -15.11
C THR A 135 39.80 -55.92 -14.84
N LEU A 136 40.26 -54.70 -15.10
CA LEU A 136 39.47 -53.48 -14.96
C LEU A 136 38.33 -53.47 -16.00
N ASP A 137 37.09 -53.40 -15.53
CA ASP A 137 35.91 -53.25 -16.39
C ASP A 137 35.84 -51.83 -16.98
N TYR A 138 36.54 -51.64 -18.11
CA TYR A 138 36.57 -50.39 -18.84
C TYR A 138 35.92 -50.52 -20.21
N CYS A 139 34.97 -49.61 -20.49
CA CYS A 139 34.37 -49.45 -21.80
C CYS A 139 34.48 -47.98 -22.21
N HIS A 140 35.22 -47.70 -23.28
CA HIS A 140 35.49 -46.33 -23.71
C HIS A 140 34.22 -45.54 -24.03
N ASN A 141 33.28 -46.14 -24.76
CA ASN A 141 32.01 -45.49 -25.10
C ASN A 141 31.16 -45.19 -23.85
N ARG A 142 31.14 -46.11 -22.88
CA ARG A 142 30.45 -45.92 -21.60
C ARG A 142 31.08 -44.79 -20.78
N TRP A 143 32.41 -44.75 -20.73
CA TRP A 143 33.16 -43.70 -20.05
C TRP A 143 32.89 -42.33 -20.69
N LEU A 144 32.97 -42.23 -22.02
CA LEU A 144 32.74 -41.00 -22.75
C LEU A 144 31.30 -40.51 -22.56
N SER A 145 30.31 -41.39 -22.74
CA SER A 145 28.89 -41.07 -22.53
C SER A 145 28.62 -40.55 -21.11
N ARG A 146 29.21 -41.17 -20.09
CA ARG A 146 29.06 -40.70 -18.69
C ARG A 146 29.72 -39.35 -18.47
N ARG A 147 30.94 -39.14 -18.97
CA ARG A 147 31.63 -37.84 -18.84
C ARG A 147 30.85 -36.72 -19.51
N THR A 148 30.40 -36.93 -20.75
CA THR A 148 29.57 -35.96 -21.46
C THR A 148 28.27 -35.67 -20.73
N ALA A 149 27.62 -36.67 -20.13
CA ALA A 149 26.40 -36.47 -19.36
C ALA A 149 26.65 -35.63 -18.09
N ILE A 150 27.68 -35.95 -17.31
CA ILE A 150 28.03 -35.21 -16.07
C ILE A 150 28.43 -33.77 -16.39
N GLU A 151 29.26 -33.55 -17.40
CA GLU A 151 29.70 -32.21 -17.82
C GLU A 151 28.54 -31.39 -18.41
N GLY A 152 27.69 -32.01 -19.22
CA GLY A 152 26.48 -31.39 -19.74
C GLY A 152 25.52 -31.00 -18.62
N PHE A 153 25.37 -31.85 -17.59
CA PHE A 153 24.59 -31.52 -16.41
C PHE A 153 25.21 -30.38 -15.60
N ALA A 154 26.53 -30.38 -15.38
CA ALA A 154 27.22 -29.28 -14.72
C ALA A 154 27.03 -27.94 -15.45
N GLN A 155 27.07 -27.96 -16.79
CA GLN A 155 26.77 -26.80 -17.61
C GLN A 155 25.31 -26.34 -17.46
N LYS A 156 24.36 -27.27 -17.44
CA LYS A 156 22.94 -26.97 -17.22
C LYS A 156 22.70 -26.32 -15.85
N VAL A 157 23.26 -26.88 -14.77
CA VAL A 157 23.17 -26.29 -13.41
C VAL A 157 23.71 -24.86 -13.40
N LYS A 158 24.86 -24.62 -14.04
CA LYS A 158 25.43 -23.27 -14.17
C LYS A 158 24.49 -22.33 -14.94
N GLN A 159 23.93 -22.77 -16.07
CA GLN A 159 23.00 -21.97 -16.88
C GLN A 159 21.72 -21.64 -16.12
N THR A 160 21.13 -22.62 -15.42
CA THR A 160 19.94 -22.43 -14.59
C THR A 160 20.20 -21.40 -13.50
N ALA A 161 21.34 -21.47 -12.80
CA ALA A 161 21.72 -20.48 -11.80
C ALA A 161 21.88 -19.06 -12.40
N GLN A 162 22.48 -18.94 -13.58
CA GLN A 162 22.62 -17.65 -14.27
C GLN A 162 21.27 -17.06 -14.70
N ILE A 163 20.35 -17.89 -15.20
CA ILE A 163 18.99 -17.47 -15.59
C ILE A 163 18.20 -17.01 -14.36
N LEU A 164 18.25 -17.78 -13.26
CA LEU A 164 17.62 -17.40 -11.98
C LEU A 164 18.19 -16.11 -11.41
N GLN A 165 19.50 -15.93 -11.47
CA GLN A 165 20.14 -14.70 -11.04
C GLN A 165 19.68 -13.51 -11.88
N SER A 166 19.71 -13.61 -13.21
CA SER A 166 19.26 -12.55 -14.11
C SER A 166 17.79 -12.17 -13.88
N PHE A 167 16.93 -13.17 -13.66
CA PHE A 167 15.53 -12.91 -13.35
C PHE A 167 15.36 -12.29 -11.96
N GLY A 168 16.10 -12.77 -10.96
CA GLY A 168 16.12 -12.15 -9.63
C GLY A 168 16.50 -10.66 -9.67
N THR A 169 17.50 -10.30 -10.50
CA THR A 169 17.87 -8.90 -10.76
C THR A 169 16.74 -8.14 -11.44
N GLU A 170 16.13 -8.68 -12.50
CA GLU A 170 14.96 -8.07 -13.15
C GLU A 170 13.85 -7.77 -12.13
N LEU A 171 13.52 -8.73 -11.28
CA LEU A 171 12.51 -8.58 -10.23
C LEU A 171 12.89 -7.51 -9.19
N ALA A 172 14.14 -7.49 -8.75
CA ALA A 172 14.63 -6.54 -7.74
C ALA A 172 14.67 -5.09 -8.26
N GLU A 173 14.97 -4.90 -9.54
CA GLU A 173 15.02 -3.59 -10.22
C GLU A 173 13.65 -3.15 -10.75
N THR A 174 12.63 -4.00 -10.68
CA THR A 174 11.29 -3.65 -11.17
C THR A 174 10.64 -2.56 -10.32
N GLU A 175 10.35 -1.43 -10.96
CA GLU A 175 9.52 -0.38 -10.36
C GLU A 175 8.05 -0.82 -10.23
N LEU A 176 7.42 -0.45 -9.11
CA LEU A 176 6.01 -0.78 -8.87
C LEU A 176 5.11 0.09 -9.76
N PRO A 177 4.21 -0.51 -10.58
CA PRO A 177 3.33 0.26 -11.43
C PRO A 177 2.32 1.10 -10.63
N ASN A 178 1.80 2.14 -11.26
CA ASN A 178 0.93 3.12 -10.59
C ASN A 178 -0.58 2.90 -10.84
N ASP A 179 -0.98 1.87 -11.59
CA ASP A 179 -2.38 1.54 -11.91
C ASP A 179 -2.69 0.04 -11.79
N VAL A 180 -3.98 -0.30 -11.62
CA VAL A 180 -4.45 -1.67 -11.37
C VAL A 180 -4.11 -2.61 -12.53
N GLN A 181 -4.29 -2.16 -13.78
CA GLN A 181 -4.14 -3.01 -14.95
C GLN A 181 -2.66 -3.37 -15.17
N SER A 182 -1.77 -2.38 -15.10
CA SER A 182 -0.33 -2.58 -15.23
C SER A 182 0.22 -3.46 -14.11
N THR A 183 -0.18 -3.22 -12.85
CA THR A 183 0.25 -4.06 -11.72
C THR A 183 -0.24 -5.50 -11.85
N SER A 184 -1.49 -5.71 -12.26
CA SER A 184 -2.04 -7.06 -12.48
C SER A 184 -1.33 -7.80 -13.63
N SER A 185 -1.05 -7.10 -14.73
CA SER A 185 -0.33 -7.66 -15.89
C SER A 185 1.10 -8.05 -15.52
N LEU A 186 1.78 -7.19 -14.75
CA LEU A 186 3.14 -7.44 -14.27
C LEU A 186 3.19 -8.66 -13.34
N LEU A 187 2.26 -8.76 -12.39
CA LEU A 187 2.17 -9.92 -11.48
C LEU A 187 1.96 -11.23 -12.25
N ALA A 188 1.07 -11.23 -13.25
CA ALA A 188 0.84 -12.39 -14.11
C ALA A 188 2.10 -12.77 -14.91
N THR A 189 2.75 -11.79 -15.53
CA THR A 189 3.98 -11.98 -16.32
C THR A 189 5.11 -12.56 -15.47
N HIS A 190 5.33 -12.02 -14.28
CA HIS A 190 6.34 -12.51 -13.35
C HIS A 190 6.03 -13.93 -12.87
N SER A 191 4.76 -14.22 -12.56
CA SER A 191 4.35 -15.55 -12.10
C SER A 191 4.54 -16.62 -13.19
N GLU A 192 4.19 -16.29 -14.44
CA GLU A 192 4.40 -17.19 -15.58
C GLU A 192 5.90 -17.47 -15.82
N LYS A 193 6.75 -16.44 -15.79
CA LYS A 193 8.21 -16.60 -15.89
C LYS A 193 8.75 -17.48 -14.78
N LYS A 194 8.33 -17.25 -13.53
CA LYS A 194 8.71 -18.05 -12.37
C LYS A 194 8.28 -19.52 -12.53
N ASP A 195 7.06 -19.79 -12.98
CA ASP A 195 6.56 -21.15 -13.15
C ASP A 195 7.32 -21.91 -14.25
N LYS A 196 7.65 -21.22 -15.35
CA LYS A 196 8.52 -21.79 -16.39
C LYS A 196 9.90 -22.14 -15.85
N MET A 197 10.50 -21.27 -15.03
CA MET A 197 11.81 -21.53 -14.44
C MET A 197 11.79 -22.68 -13.43
N LYS A 198 10.71 -22.83 -12.65
CA LYS A 198 10.52 -24.00 -11.77
C LYS A 198 10.41 -25.29 -12.56
N GLU A 199 9.75 -25.28 -13.71
CA GLU A 199 9.72 -26.43 -14.62
C GLU A 199 11.13 -26.77 -15.14
N ASP A 200 11.89 -25.77 -15.57
CA ASP A 200 13.26 -25.96 -16.06
C ASP A 200 14.19 -26.54 -14.96
N ILE A 201 14.03 -26.10 -13.70
CA ILE A 201 14.74 -26.67 -12.55
C ILE A 201 14.32 -28.12 -12.33
N ARG A 202 13.02 -28.45 -12.35
CA ARG A 202 12.53 -29.83 -12.19
C ARG A 202 13.15 -30.76 -13.24
N LEU A 203 13.15 -30.34 -14.50
CA LEU A 203 13.77 -31.09 -15.60
C LEU A 203 15.29 -31.20 -15.47
N ALA A 204 15.95 -30.27 -14.78
CA ALA A 204 17.37 -30.38 -14.46
C ALA A 204 17.60 -31.39 -13.33
N VAL A 205 16.77 -31.39 -12.28
CA VAL A 205 16.82 -32.38 -11.19
C VAL A 205 16.61 -33.80 -11.75
N GLU A 206 15.56 -34.02 -12.54
CA GLU A 206 15.28 -35.31 -13.18
C GLU A 206 16.49 -35.83 -13.99
N GLN A 207 17.15 -34.95 -14.74
CA GLN A 207 18.36 -35.31 -15.48
C GLN A 207 19.53 -35.69 -14.56
N GLY A 208 19.71 -34.98 -13.44
CA GLY A 208 20.74 -35.30 -12.45
C GLY A 208 20.48 -36.65 -11.77
N ASP A 209 19.22 -36.92 -11.41
CA ASP A 209 18.79 -38.19 -10.83
C ASP A 209 18.97 -39.37 -11.80
N ASP A 210 18.65 -39.18 -13.09
CA ASP A 210 18.91 -40.19 -14.13
C ASP A 210 20.40 -40.52 -14.26
N ILE A 211 21.27 -39.51 -14.22
CA ILE A 211 22.72 -39.71 -14.26
C ILE A 211 23.17 -40.47 -13.00
N LEU A 212 22.70 -40.06 -11.82
CA LEU A 212 23.03 -40.70 -10.54
C LEU A 212 22.56 -42.16 -10.51
N GLY A 213 21.35 -42.43 -10.99
CA GLY A 213 20.79 -43.77 -11.17
C GLY A 213 21.65 -44.60 -12.10
N SER A 214 22.15 -44.04 -13.21
CA SER A 214 23.07 -44.74 -14.12
C SER A 214 24.42 -45.09 -13.47
N ILE A 215 24.89 -44.26 -12.53
CA ILE A 215 26.15 -44.47 -11.80
C ILE A 215 26.00 -45.59 -10.76
N THR A 216 24.89 -45.56 -10.02
CA THR A 216 24.60 -46.49 -8.92
C THR A 216 23.99 -47.82 -9.38
N LYS A 217 23.48 -47.90 -10.62
CA LYS A 217 22.87 -49.10 -11.22
C LYS A 217 23.60 -50.42 -10.92
N PRO A 218 24.94 -50.54 -11.07
CA PRO A 218 25.65 -51.78 -10.80
C PRO A 218 25.53 -52.27 -9.34
N VAL A 219 25.45 -51.33 -8.39
CA VAL A 219 25.29 -51.63 -6.95
C VAL A 219 23.87 -52.08 -6.64
N THR A 220 22.87 -51.45 -7.26
CA THR A 220 21.46 -51.86 -7.13
C THR A 220 21.17 -53.23 -7.74
N GLU A 221 21.83 -53.58 -8.85
CA GLU A 221 21.66 -54.89 -9.50
C GLU A 221 22.47 -56.00 -8.80
N ASN A 222 23.62 -55.67 -8.20
CA ASN A 222 24.44 -56.59 -7.43
C ASN A 222 24.98 -55.89 -6.15
N PRO A 223 24.43 -56.21 -4.96
CA PRO A 223 24.88 -55.61 -3.70
C PRO A 223 26.35 -55.87 -3.34
N GLU A 224 26.97 -56.92 -3.90
CA GLU A 224 28.39 -57.21 -3.68
C GLU A 224 29.31 -56.38 -4.59
N TYR A 225 28.75 -55.68 -5.59
CA TYR A 225 29.53 -54.82 -6.48
C TYR A 225 30.03 -53.58 -5.74
N LYS A 226 31.36 -53.41 -5.70
CA LYS A 226 31.99 -52.22 -5.14
C LYS A 226 32.31 -51.24 -6.26
N LEU A 227 31.79 -50.02 -6.14
CA LEU A 227 32.16 -48.92 -7.01
C LEU A 227 33.66 -48.65 -6.90
N ASN A 228 34.31 -48.38 -8.03
CA ASN A 228 35.69 -47.91 -8.04
C ASN A 228 35.75 -46.42 -7.66
N GLN A 229 36.95 -45.92 -7.37
CA GLN A 229 37.15 -44.53 -6.93
C GLN A 229 36.59 -43.51 -7.94
N ASP A 230 36.79 -43.71 -9.24
CA ASP A 230 36.29 -42.79 -10.26
C ASP A 230 34.76 -42.74 -10.31
N GLN A 231 34.10 -43.88 -10.10
CA GLN A 231 32.64 -43.94 -10.01
C GLN A 231 32.12 -43.22 -8.76
N LEU A 232 32.81 -43.37 -7.62
CA LEU A 232 32.50 -42.64 -6.38
C LEU A 232 32.69 -41.13 -6.55
N ASP A 233 33.76 -40.71 -7.21
CA ASP A 233 34.05 -39.29 -7.49
C ASP A 233 32.98 -38.69 -8.42
N ASN A 234 32.57 -39.44 -9.45
CA ASN A 234 31.48 -39.05 -10.36
C ASN A 234 30.13 -38.96 -9.61
N GLN A 235 29.81 -39.94 -8.77
CA GLN A 235 28.62 -39.93 -7.91
C GLN A 235 28.61 -38.67 -7.03
N THR A 236 29.70 -38.44 -6.29
CA THR A 236 29.86 -37.27 -5.41
C THR A 236 29.72 -35.95 -6.19
N THR A 237 30.24 -35.91 -7.43
CA THR A 237 30.12 -34.74 -8.29
C THR A 237 28.67 -34.45 -8.67
N VAL A 238 27.91 -35.47 -9.07
CA VAL A 238 26.49 -35.32 -9.45
C VAL A 238 25.65 -34.96 -8.22
N GLU A 239 25.86 -35.61 -7.08
CA GLU A 239 25.20 -35.28 -5.81
C GLU A 239 25.47 -33.82 -5.40
N ARG A 240 26.71 -33.34 -5.54
CA ARG A 240 27.06 -31.94 -5.27
C ARG A 240 26.35 -30.98 -6.23
N LEU A 241 26.25 -31.32 -7.52
CA LEU A 241 25.56 -30.48 -8.52
C LEU A 241 24.04 -30.42 -8.26
N LEU A 242 23.42 -31.54 -7.87
CA LEU A 242 22.02 -31.57 -7.43
C LEU A 242 21.81 -30.71 -6.19
N ALA A 243 22.70 -30.81 -5.19
CA ALA A 243 22.64 -29.96 -4.00
C ALA A 243 22.76 -28.46 -4.34
N GLN A 244 23.65 -28.08 -5.26
CA GLN A 244 23.78 -26.70 -5.74
C GLN A 244 22.51 -26.20 -6.43
N LEU A 245 21.87 -27.05 -7.25
CA LEU A 245 20.61 -26.70 -7.91
C LEU A 245 19.48 -26.48 -6.89
N HIS A 246 19.36 -27.37 -5.90
CA HIS A 246 18.39 -27.23 -4.81
C HIS A 246 18.62 -25.97 -3.97
N GLU A 247 19.87 -25.65 -3.63
CA GLU A 247 20.21 -24.42 -2.91
C GLU A 247 19.85 -23.17 -3.72
N THR A 248 20.13 -23.19 -5.03
CA THR A 248 19.77 -22.10 -5.95
C THR A 248 18.25 -21.91 -6.03
N GLU A 249 17.50 -23.02 -6.12
CA GLU A 249 16.03 -23.00 -6.12
C GLU A 249 15.46 -22.46 -4.81
N THR A 250 15.99 -22.92 -3.68
CA THR A 250 15.54 -22.49 -2.34
C THR A 250 15.76 -20.99 -2.15
N ALA A 251 16.94 -20.48 -2.51
CA ALA A 251 17.26 -19.05 -2.43
C ALA A 251 16.33 -18.20 -3.31
N PHE A 252 16.01 -18.70 -4.51
CA PHE A 252 15.06 -18.04 -5.40
C PHE A 252 13.63 -18.03 -4.85
N ASP A 253 13.15 -19.16 -4.29
CA ASP A 253 11.82 -19.26 -3.72
C ASP A 253 11.64 -18.30 -2.52
N GLU A 254 12.64 -18.19 -1.64
CA GLU A 254 12.63 -17.24 -0.52
C GLU A 254 12.55 -15.79 -0.97
N PHE A 255 13.28 -15.44 -2.03
CA PHE A 255 13.20 -14.11 -2.65
C PHE A 255 11.84 -13.88 -3.30
N TRP A 256 11.35 -14.86 -4.07
CA TRP A 256 10.09 -14.79 -4.80
C TRP A 256 8.90 -14.53 -3.87
N ILE A 257 8.81 -15.23 -2.73
CA ILE A 257 7.71 -15.04 -1.77
C ILE A 257 7.61 -13.57 -1.32
N LYS A 258 8.76 -12.94 -1.02
CA LYS A 258 8.81 -11.53 -0.59
C LYS A 258 8.44 -10.59 -1.74
N HIS A 259 8.96 -10.86 -2.94
CA HIS A 259 8.67 -10.06 -4.14
C HIS A 259 7.19 -10.12 -4.52
N GLN A 260 6.64 -11.33 -4.60
CA GLN A 260 5.22 -11.57 -4.89
C GLN A 260 4.33 -10.88 -3.86
N GLN A 261 4.63 -11.02 -2.57
CA GLN A 261 3.88 -10.36 -1.51
C GLN A 261 3.87 -8.83 -1.68
N LYS A 262 5.02 -8.21 -1.99
CA LYS A 262 5.11 -6.76 -2.23
C LYS A 262 4.29 -6.33 -3.45
N LEU A 263 4.31 -7.11 -4.54
CA LEU A 263 3.57 -6.79 -5.76
C LEU A 263 2.05 -7.01 -5.59
N GLU A 264 1.64 -8.01 -4.83
CA GLU A 264 0.23 -8.22 -4.44
C GLU A 264 -0.28 -7.12 -3.50
N GLN A 265 0.56 -6.65 -2.58
CA GLN A 265 0.28 -5.47 -1.77
C GLN A 265 0.13 -4.23 -2.68
N CYS A 266 0.99 -4.07 -3.68
CA CYS A 266 0.87 -2.97 -4.64
C CYS A 266 -0.47 -3.01 -5.37
N LEU A 267 -0.88 -4.19 -5.86
CA LEU A 267 -2.16 -4.36 -6.54
C LEU A 267 -3.35 -4.01 -5.63
N ARG A 268 -3.31 -4.46 -4.36
CA ARG A 268 -4.33 -4.11 -3.36
C ARG A 268 -4.39 -2.60 -3.10
N LEU A 269 -3.24 -1.95 -2.96
CA LEU A 269 -3.15 -0.49 -2.82
C LEU A 269 -3.75 0.23 -4.03
N ARG A 270 -3.44 -0.19 -5.26
CA ARG A 270 -4.00 0.44 -6.47
C ARG A 270 -5.52 0.33 -6.53
N ASN A 271 -6.07 -0.84 -6.17
CA ASN A 271 -7.52 -1.04 -6.07
C ASN A 271 -8.13 -0.15 -4.98
N PHE A 272 -7.52 -0.12 -3.80
CA PHE A 272 -7.96 0.74 -2.70
C PHE A 272 -7.98 2.22 -3.09
N GLU A 273 -6.95 2.72 -3.77
CA GLU A 273 -6.88 4.13 -4.19
C GLU A 273 -7.85 4.47 -5.33
N GLN A 274 -8.17 3.50 -6.19
CA GLN A 274 -9.25 3.65 -7.16
C GLN A 274 -10.62 3.72 -6.46
N ASN A 275 -10.91 2.75 -5.59
CA ASN A 275 -12.15 2.70 -4.82
C ASN A 275 -12.33 3.94 -3.94
N PHE A 276 -11.23 4.43 -3.35
CA PHE A 276 -11.23 5.65 -2.55
C PHE A 276 -11.70 6.85 -3.35
N ARG A 277 -11.19 7.04 -4.57
CA ARG A 277 -11.62 8.16 -5.44
C ARG A 277 -13.10 8.07 -5.79
N GLU A 278 -13.58 6.88 -6.12
CA GLU A 278 -14.99 6.64 -6.49
C GLU A 278 -15.93 6.87 -5.30
N VAL A 279 -15.60 6.29 -4.13
CA VAL A 279 -16.38 6.42 -2.91
C VAL A 279 -16.36 7.85 -2.37
N LYS A 280 -15.19 8.51 -2.40
CA LYS A 280 -15.08 9.91 -1.99
C LYS A 280 -15.96 10.82 -2.85
N ALA A 281 -15.93 10.66 -4.18
CA ALA A 281 -16.80 11.43 -5.06
C ALA A 281 -18.30 11.20 -4.75
N ALA A 282 -18.69 9.97 -4.44
CA ALA A 282 -20.05 9.66 -4.02
C ALA A 282 -20.41 10.29 -2.66
N LEU A 283 -19.48 10.30 -1.69
CA LEU A 283 -19.63 10.98 -0.41
C LEU A 283 -19.79 12.49 -0.58
N ASP A 284 -19.00 13.10 -1.46
CA ASP A 284 -19.07 14.53 -1.76
C ASP A 284 -20.48 14.88 -2.30
N ILE A 285 -21.03 14.08 -3.22
CA ILE A 285 -22.39 14.27 -3.77
C ILE A 285 -23.48 14.17 -2.70
N VAL A 286 -23.44 13.15 -1.82
CA VAL A 286 -24.45 13.01 -0.77
C VAL A 286 -24.31 14.10 0.30
N SER A 287 -23.08 14.54 0.59
CA SER A 287 -22.83 15.63 1.54
C SER A 287 -23.31 16.98 1.00
N GLU A 288 -23.06 17.26 -0.28
CA GLU A 288 -23.58 18.45 -0.96
C GLU A 288 -25.12 18.46 -0.93
N ARG A 289 -25.75 17.32 -1.25
CA ARG A 289 -27.22 17.21 -1.22
C ARG A 289 -27.77 17.34 0.20
N LEU A 290 -27.09 16.83 1.21
CA LEU A 290 -27.48 17.04 2.62
C LEU A 290 -27.40 18.53 3.00
N SER A 291 -26.36 19.23 2.53
CA SER A 291 -26.19 20.66 2.82
C SER A 291 -27.32 21.53 2.25
N ALA A 292 -27.98 21.06 1.18
CA ALA A 292 -29.12 21.72 0.56
C ALA A 292 -30.42 21.64 1.40
N PHE A 293 -30.49 20.82 2.47
CA PHE A 293 -31.60 20.81 3.42
C PHE A 293 -31.55 22.03 4.37
N THR A 294 -31.81 23.22 3.84
CA THR A 294 -31.77 24.48 4.59
C THR A 294 -33.14 24.95 5.08
N ASP A 295 -34.23 24.46 4.48
CA ASP A 295 -35.59 24.86 4.83
C ASP A 295 -35.99 24.32 6.22
N VAL A 296 -36.62 25.18 7.02
CA VAL A 296 -37.16 24.88 8.35
C VAL A 296 -38.68 24.76 8.34
N GLY A 297 -39.34 24.93 7.19
CA GLY A 297 -40.77 24.82 7.02
C GLY A 297 -41.58 26.00 7.57
N ASN A 298 -42.81 26.13 7.08
CA ASN A 298 -43.72 27.26 7.37
C ASN A 298 -45.06 26.83 8.02
N SER A 299 -45.24 25.54 8.29
CA SER A 299 -46.41 24.93 8.95
C SER A 299 -46.03 23.55 9.47
N CYS A 300 -46.81 22.96 10.39
CA CYS A 300 -46.53 21.59 10.88
C CYS A 300 -46.45 20.58 9.74
N SER A 301 -47.43 20.60 8.82
CA SER A 301 -47.48 19.68 7.67
C SER A 301 -46.28 19.84 6.74
N HIS A 302 -45.76 21.06 6.57
CA HIS A 302 -44.60 21.28 5.74
C HIS A 302 -43.34 20.72 6.41
N VAL A 303 -43.15 20.95 7.71
CA VAL A 303 -42.00 20.39 8.45
C VAL A 303 -42.04 18.87 8.48
N GLU A 304 -43.21 18.26 8.67
CA GLU A 304 -43.39 16.80 8.60
C GLU A 304 -42.99 16.24 7.22
N HIS A 305 -43.34 16.95 6.14
CA HIS A 305 -42.91 16.58 4.80
C HIS A 305 -41.39 16.65 4.64
N ILE A 306 -40.75 17.74 5.09
CA ILE A 306 -39.29 17.89 5.03
C ILE A 306 -38.60 16.80 5.86
N LEU A 307 -39.10 16.48 7.05
CA LEU A 307 -38.59 15.38 7.89
C LEU A 307 -38.68 14.03 7.17
N LYS A 308 -39.79 13.77 6.48
CA LYS A 308 -39.97 12.55 5.67
C LYS A 308 -38.98 12.51 4.50
N ASP A 309 -38.76 13.64 3.82
CA ASP A 309 -37.80 13.73 2.73
C ASP A 309 -36.36 13.53 3.22
N LEU A 310 -36.00 14.09 4.38
CA LEU A 310 -34.70 13.88 5.01
C LEU A 310 -34.50 12.41 5.39
N ALA A 311 -35.50 11.74 5.97
CA ALA A 311 -35.43 10.32 6.32
C ALA A 311 -35.28 9.44 5.07
N ASN A 312 -36.06 9.70 4.01
CA ASN A 312 -35.93 8.99 2.73
C ASN A 312 -34.57 9.22 2.07
N PHE A 313 -34.00 10.42 2.23
CA PHE A 313 -32.67 10.74 1.73
C PHE A 313 -31.58 10.01 2.51
N GLU A 314 -31.67 9.99 3.84
CA GLU A 314 -30.75 9.25 4.71
C GLU A 314 -30.73 7.76 4.40
N GLU A 315 -31.91 7.14 4.23
CA GLU A 315 -32.03 5.73 3.84
C GLU A 315 -31.30 5.44 2.51
N LYS A 316 -31.47 6.30 1.50
CA LYS A 316 -30.80 6.17 0.20
C LYS A 316 -29.29 6.40 0.28
N SER A 317 -28.84 7.30 1.16
CA SER A 317 -27.43 7.60 1.36
C SER A 317 -26.69 6.54 2.18
N CYS A 318 -27.42 5.69 2.92
CA CYS A 318 -26.85 4.68 3.81
C CYS A 318 -25.91 3.70 3.08
N GLU A 319 -26.22 3.33 1.83
CA GLU A 319 -25.35 2.46 1.02
C GLU A 319 -23.99 3.11 0.75
N THR A 320 -23.97 4.40 0.40
CA THR A 320 -22.72 5.15 0.15
C THR A 320 -21.88 5.25 1.42
N ILE A 321 -22.51 5.55 2.57
CA ILE A 321 -21.83 5.63 3.87
C ILE A 321 -21.29 4.26 4.28
N ALA A 322 -22.06 3.19 4.07
CA ALA A 322 -21.63 1.82 4.36
C ALA A 322 -20.42 1.43 3.50
N LYS A 323 -20.44 1.73 2.20
CA LYS A 323 -19.29 1.51 1.29
C LYS A 323 -18.04 2.25 1.76
N ALA A 324 -18.18 3.49 2.22
CA ALA A 324 -17.07 4.26 2.77
C ALA A 324 -16.49 3.67 4.06
N ARG A 325 -17.34 3.25 5.02
CA ARG A 325 -16.87 2.59 6.25
C ARG A 325 -16.21 1.23 5.97
N MET A 326 -16.75 0.46 5.01
CA MET A 326 -16.15 -0.80 4.57
C MET A 326 -14.76 -0.59 3.96
N LEU A 327 -14.63 0.40 3.07
CA LEU A 327 -13.34 0.73 2.45
C LEU A 327 -12.33 1.25 3.48
N ALA A 328 -12.76 2.09 4.43
CA ALA A 328 -11.89 2.51 5.52
C ALA A 328 -11.42 1.32 6.37
N SER A 329 -12.31 0.36 6.66
CA SER A 329 -11.98 -0.86 7.40
C SER A 329 -11.02 -1.78 6.63
N GLU A 330 -11.14 -1.85 5.31
CA GLU A 330 -10.18 -2.55 4.44
C GLU A 330 -8.79 -1.92 4.54
N GLY A 331 -8.71 -0.59 4.48
CA GLY A 331 -7.45 0.13 4.65
C GLY A 331 -6.87 -0.04 6.07
N ASP A 332 -7.71 -0.04 7.12
CA ASP A 332 -7.29 -0.33 8.49
C ASP A 332 -6.72 -1.75 8.61
N ALA A 333 -7.29 -2.73 7.91
CA ALA A 333 -6.74 -4.09 7.84
C ALA A 333 -5.38 -4.13 7.14
N PHE A 334 -5.16 -3.32 6.09
CA PHE A 334 -3.84 -3.20 5.46
C PHE A 334 -2.81 -2.65 6.44
N ILE A 335 -3.16 -1.63 7.22
CA ILE A 335 -2.30 -1.04 8.24
C ILE A 335 -1.93 -2.10 9.30
N GLN A 336 -2.91 -2.84 9.82
CA GLN A 336 -2.67 -3.91 10.80
C GLN A 336 -1.78 -5.02 10.27
N SER A 337 -1.82 -5.28 8.95
CA SER A 337 -0.97 -6.28 8.29
C SER A 337 0.44 -5.80 7.94
N ASN A 338 0.85 -4.60 8.40
CA ASN A 338 2.12 -3.95 8.05
C ASN A 338 2.33 -3.82 6.53
N HIS A 339 1.33 -3.30 5.82
CA HIS A 339 1.43 -3.01 4.39
C HIS A 339 2.59 -2.06 4.10
N TYR A 340 3.36 -2.25 3.02
CA TYR A 340 4.53 -1.41 2.72
C TYR A 340 4.25 0.10 2.51
N ALA A 341 2.98 0.49 2.41
CA ALA A 341 2.53 1.83 2.01
C ALA A 341 1.58 2.44 3.05
N VAL A 342 1.75 2.08 4.32
CA VAL A 342 0.92 2.54 5.45
C VAL A 342 0.74 4.07 5.44
N ASP A 343 1.81 4.83 5.17
CA ASP A 343 1.78 6.29 5.15
C ASP A 343 0.84 6.89 4.08
N SER A 344 0.61 6.16 2.98
CA SER A 344 -0.34 6.56 1.93
C SER A 344 -1.78 6.15 2.26
N ILE A 345 -1.95 5.09 3.07
CA ILE A 345 -3.26 4.50 3.40
C ILE A 345 -3.92 5.21 4.58
N ILE A 346 -3.17 5.49 5.65
CA ILE A 346 -3.65 6.18 6.86
C ILE A 346 -4.47 7.45 6.56
N PRO A 347 -3.97 8.43 5.77
CA PRO A 347 -4.71 9.67 5.55
C PRO A 347 -6.04 9.41 4.83
N LYS A 348 -6.08 8.46 3.89
CA LYS A 348 -7.30 8.10 3.15
C LYS A 348 -8.35 7.43 4.06
N CYS A 349 -7.92 6.55 4.96
CA CYS A 349 -8.82 5.92 5.94
C CYS A 349 -9.38 6.95 6.91
N SER A 350 -8.51 7.83 7.42
CA SER A 350 -8.88 8.91 8.34
C SER A 350 -9.90 9.86 7.69
N GLU A 351 -9.69 10.20 6.41
CA GLU A 351 -10.62 11.04 5.65
C GLU A 351 -11.99 10.37 5.47
N LEU A 352 -12.04 9.09 5.09
CA LEU A 352 -13.31 8.35 4.96
C LEU A 352 -14.07 8.27 6.28
N HIS A 353 -13.39 7.97 7.39
CA HIS A 353 -14.00 7.96 8.73
C HIS A 353 -14.57 9.32 9.09
N HIS A 354 -13.77 10.39 8.93
CA HIS A 354 -14.19 11.76 9.19
C HIS A 354 -15.41 12.16 8.35
N LEU A 355 -15.43 11.88 7.05
CA LEU A 355 -16.56 12.21 6.17
C LEU A 355 -17.84 11.46 6.58
N CYS A 356 -17.73 10.18 6.96
CA CYS A 356 -18.87 9.40 7.43
C CYS A 356 -19.45 9.96 8.74
N ASP A 357 -18.59 10.34 9.68
CA ASP A 357 -19.01 10.87 10.97
C ASP A 357 -19.56 12.29 10.85
N ALA A 358 -18.98 13.12 9.97
CA ALA A 358 -19.49 14.44 9.61
C ALA A 358 -20.89 14.34 8.99
N PHE A 359 -21.11 13.41 8.05
CA PHE A 359 -22.42 13.18 7.44
C PHE A 359 -23.47 12.75 8.48
N THR A 360 -23.10 11.83 9.37
CA THR A 360 -23.99 11.35 10.44
C THR A 360 -24.38 12.50 11.38
N THR A 361 -23.38 13.27 11.83
CA THR A 361 -23.56 14.41 12.72
C THR A 361 -24.43 15.50 12.09
N GLU A 362 -24.18 15.84 10.82
CA GLU A 362 -24.95 16.87 10.11
C GLU A 362 -26.40 16.42 9.88
N THR A 363 -26.63 15.15 9.54
CA THR A 363 -27.99 14.60 9.36
C THR A 363 -28.78 14.69 10.66
N GLU A 364 -28.15 14.32 11.77
CA GLU A 364 -28.75 14.36 13.10
C GLU A 364 -29.01 15.80 13.57
N ARG A 365 -28.08 16.72 13.28
CA ARG A 365 -28.26 18.16 13.50
C ARG A 365 -29.45 18.71 12.72
N ARG A 366 -29.60 18.37 11.44
CA ARG A 366 -30.73 18.79 10.58
C ARG A 366 -32.05 18.26 11.11
N ARG A 367 -32.11 16.98 11.48
CA ARG A 367 -33.28 16.36 12.10
C ARG A 367 -33.70 17.08 13.38
N ASN A 368 -32.74 17.42 14.24
CA ASN A 368 -33.00 18.14 15.48
C ASN A 368 -33.52 19.56 15.25
N LEU A 369 -33.00 20.29 14.25
CA LEU A 369 -33.54 21.61 13.87
C LEU A 369 -34.99 21.51 13.38
N LEU A 370 -35.28 20.55 12.52
CA LEU A 370 -36.64 20.34 11.99
C LEU A 370 -37.61 19.93 13.10
N ASN A 371 -37.21 19.06 14.03
CA ASN A 371 -38.04 18.72 15.19
C ASN A 371 -38.36 19.94 16.06
N LYS A 372 -37.39 20.84 16.30
CA LYS A 372 -37.64 22.11 16.98
C LYS A 372 -38.61 23.00 16.20
N SER A 373 -38.50 23.02 14.86
CA SER A 373 -39.44 23.77 14.02
C SER A 373 -40.85 23.21 14.11
N LEU A 374 -41.00 21.88 14.10
CA LEU A 374 -42.28 21.20 14.27
C LEU A 374 -42.90 21.52 15.64
N GLU A 375 -42.09 21.52 16.71
CA GLU A 375 -42.53 21.90 18.05
C GLU A 375 -43.05 23.34 18.09
N LEU A 376 -42.31 24.29 17.51
CA LEU A 376 -42.71 25.69 17.48
C LEU A 376 -44.00 25.90 16.67
N HIS A 377 -44.07 25.36 15.45
CA HIS A 377 -45.28 25.44 14.63
C HIS A 377 -46.48 24.81 15.35
N GLY A 378 -46.29 23.67 16.03
CA GLY A 378 -47.33 23.03 16.82
C GLY A 378 -47.80 23.87 18.01
N LEU A 379 -46.89 24.60 18.66
CA LEU A 379 -47.24 25.57 19.71
C LEU A 379 -48.03 26.75 19.13
N LEU A 380 -47.59 27.31 18.01
CA LEU A 380 -48.25 28.44 17.35
C LEU A 380 -49.66 28.07 16.88
N GLU A 381 -49.84 26.91 16.25
CA GLU A 381 -51.15 26.41 15.83
C GLU A 381 -52.09 26.18 17.02
N LYS A 382 -51.61 25.58 18.12
CA LYS A 382 -52.39 25.41 19.36
C LYS A 382 -52.79 26.75 19.98
N SER A 383 -51.85 27.69 20.05
CA SER A 383 -52.10 29.05 20.58
C SER A 383 -53.09 29.81 19.71
N MET A 384 -52.93 29.75 18.39
CA MET A 384 -53.83 30.40 17.43
C MET A 384 -55.25 29.82 17.50
N LYS A 385 -55.39 28.48 17.53
CA LYS A 385 -56.67 27.79 17.69
C LYS A 385 -57.35 28.16 19.01
N TRP A 386 -56.59 28.18 20.11
CA TRP A 386 -57.10 28.63 21.40
C TRP A 386 -57.59 30.09 21.35
N CYS A 387 -56.86 30.97 20.67
CA CYS A 387 -57.30 32.35 20.45
C CYS A 387 -58.62 32.43 19.67
N ASP A 388 -58.75 31.66 18.59
CA ASP A 388 -59.97 31.62 17.78
C ASP A 388 -61.18 31.09 18.55
N GLU A 389 -61.01 30.01 19.32
CA GLU A 389 -62.06 29.45 20.18
C GLU A 389 -62.49 30.44 21.27
N GLY A 390 -61.55 31.20 21.85
CA GLY A 390 -61.86 32.20 22.87
C GLY A 390 -62.60 33.40 22.29
N ILE A 391 -62.18 33.91 21.13
CA ILE A 391 -62.90 34.98 20.41
C ILE A 391 -64.32 34.50 20.04
N TYR A 392 -64.45 33.27 19.56
CA TYR A 392 -65.75 32.67 19.24
C TYR A 392 -66.63 32.53 20.49
N LEU A 393 -66.07 32.10 21.63
CA LEU A 393 -66.79 32.03 22.90
C LEU A 393 -67.40 33.38 23.26
N LEU A 394 -66.60 34.46 23.20
CA LEU A 394 -67.07 35.81 23.48
C LEU A 394 -68.16 36.27 22.51
N ALA A 395 -67.97 36.01 21.22
CA ALA A 395 -68.94 36.37 20.17
C ALA A 395 -70.27 35.58 20.30
N SER A 396 -70.22 34.37 20.84
CA SER A 396 -71.37 33.47 20.98
C SER A 396 -72.17 33.68 22.27
N GLN A 397 -71.74 34.61 23.15
CA GLN A 397 -72.47 34.88 24.38
C GLN A 397 -73.82 35.57 24.10
N PRO A 398 -74.95 35.02 24.58
CA PRO A 398 -76.26 35.61 24.35
C PRO A 398 -76.42 36.93 25.13
N VAL A 399 -76.44 38.05 24.41
CA VAL A 399 -76.49 39.41 24.98
C VAL A 399 -77.66 39.57 25.95
N ASP A 400 -78.84 39.10 25.58
CA ASP A 400 -80.07 39.27 26.37
C ASP A 400 -80.03 38.48 27.69
N LYS A 401 -79.50 37.25 27.65
CA LYS A 401 -79.38 36.39 28.85
C LYS A 401 -78.33 36.93 29.81
N CYS A 402 -77.23 37.49 29.29
CA CYS A 402 -76.15 38.07 30.10
C CYS A 402 -76.54 39.37 30.85
N GLN A 403 -77.73 39.94 30.62
CA GLN A 403 -78.21 41.11 31.36
C GLN A 403 -78.82 40.75 32.73
N SER A 404 -79.18 39.49 32.92
CA SER A 404 -79.61 38.96 34.22
C SER A 404 -78.40 38.67 35.12
N GLN A 405 -78.60 38.70 36.44
CA GLN A 405 -77.53 38.36 37.39
C GLN A 405 -77.01 36.94 37.15
N ASP A 406 -77.90 35.95 37.13
CA ASP A 406 -77.55 34.53 36.90
C ASP A 406 -76.87 34.31 35.54
N GLY A 407 -77.34 34.99 34.49
CA GLY A 407 -76.72 34.91 33.17
C GLY A 407 -75.34 35.57 33.09
N ALA A 408 -75.11 36.66 33.85
CA ALA A 408 -73.80 37.28 33.95
C ALA A 408 -72.80 36.43 34.73
N GLU A 409 -73.24 35.76 35.80
CA GLU A 409 -72.43 34.81 36.58
C GLU A 409 -72.08 33.56 35.76
N SER A 410 -73.05 32.99 35.03
CA SER A 410 -72.81 31.85 34.13
C SER A 410 -71.79 32.19 33.03
N ALA A 411 -71.90 33.36 32.40
CA ALA A 411 -70.97 33.80 31.37
C ALA A 411 -69.55 34.09 31.91
N LEU A 412 -69.44 34.50 33.18
CA LEU A 412 -68.15 34.63 33.87
C LEU A 412 -67.51 33.26 34.13
N GLN A 413 -68.29 32.29 34.61
CA GLN A 413 -67.81 30.94 34.88
C GLN A 413 -67.35 30.24 33.61
N GLU A 414 -68.04 30.42 32.48
CA GLU A 414 -67.62 29.92 31.17
C GLU A 414 -66.27 30.49 30.73
N ILE A 415 -66.08 31.80 30.92
CA ILE A 415 -64.81 32.48 30.64
C ILE A 415 -63.68 31.94 31.54
N GLU A 416 -63.91 31.82 32.85
CA GLU A 416 -62.90 31.33 33.79
C GLU A 416 -62.50 29.89 33.47
N LYS A 417 -63.49 29.03 33.22
CA LYS A 417 -63.26 27.64 32.80
C LYS A 417 -62.47 27.55 31.50
N PHE A 418 -62.74 28.43 30.52
CA PHE A 418 -62.01 28.47 29.25
C PHE A 418 -60.54 28.87 29.45
N LEU A 419 -60.28 29.89 30.28
CA LEU A 419 -58.91 30.33 30.58
C LEU A 419 -58.11 29.26 31.34
N ASP A 420 -58.75 28.58 32.30
CA ASP A 420 -58.11 27.51 33.09
C ASP A 420 -57.76 26.29 32.22
N THR A 421 -58.68 25.86 31.35
CA THR A 421 -58.47 24.70 30.46
C THR A 421 -57.49 24.99 29.33
N GLY A 422 -57.31 26.25 28.94
CA GLY A 422 -56.41 26.68 27.87
C GLY A 422 -55.00 27.09 28.30
N ALA A 423 -54.68 27.07 29.60
CA ALA A 423 -53.42 27.61 30.13
C ALA A 423 -52.14 26.99 29.51
N GLY A 424 -52.21 25.75 29.00
CA GLY A 424 -51.11 25.06 28.32
C GLY A 424 -50.84 25.53 26.88
N ASN A 425 -51.81 26.19 26.23
CA ASN A 425 -51.70 26.68 24.85
C ASN A 425 -51.17 28.13 24.80
N LYS A 426 -51.00 28.77 25.96
CA LYS A 426 -50.57 30.16 26.09
C LYS A 426 -49.07 30.31 25.90
N ILE A 427 -48.66 31.23 25.03
CA ILE A 427 -47.29 31.73 24.95
C ILE A 427 -47.07 32.67 26.13
N LYS A 428 -46.29 32.24 27.11
CA LYS A 428 -46.06 32.99 28.36
C LYS A 428 -45.07 34.15 28.19
N GLU A 429 -43.98 33.89 27.47
CA GLU A 429 -42.87 34.83 27.32
C GLU A 429 -42.33 34.78 25.89
N LEU A 430 -42.56 35.86 25.12
CA LEU A 430 -42.08 35.98 23.75
C LEU A 430 -40.54 35.89 23.66
N ASN A 431 -39.83 36.53 24.59
CA ASN A 431 -38.36 36.48 24.66
C ASN A 431 -37.82 35.07 24.92
N LYS A 432 -38.58 34.22 25.63
CA LYS A 432 -38.19 32.83 25.84
C LYS A 432 -38.24 32.06 24.52
N ILE A 433 -39.30 32.23 23.72
CA ILE A 433 -39.41 31.62 22.38
C ILE A 433 -38.25 32.06 21.49
N TYR A 434 -37.94 33.36 21.46
CA TYR A 434 -36.82 33.85 20.65
C TYR A 434 -35.46 33.28 21.06
N ARG A 435 -35.24 33.01 22.35
CA ARG A 435 -34.02 32.39 22.84
C ARG A 435 -33.97 30.88 22.56
N GLU A 436 -35.07 30.17 22.80
CA GLU A 436 -35.15 28.71 22.72
C GLU A 436 -35.10 28.19 21.27
N TYR A 437 -35.68 28.96 20.35
CA TYR A 437 -35.78 28.64 18.93
C TYR A 437 -34.85 29.50 18.04
N ALA A 438 -33.86 30.17 18.63
CA ALA A 438 -32.97 31.11 17.92
C ALA A 438 -32.38 30.55 16.61
N HIS A 439 -32.02 29.26 16.59
CA HIS A 439 -31.38 28.62 15.45
C HIS A 439 -32.31 28.31 14.26
N ILE A 440 -33.63 28.40 14.43
CA ILE A 440 -34.62 28.16 13.38
C ILE A 440 -35.42 29.41 13.01
N LEU A 441 -35.26 30.51 13.76
CA LEU A 441 -36.03 31.74 13.59
C LEU A 441 -35.49 32.60 12.45
N ASN A 442 -36.06 32.42 11.26
CA ASN A 442 -35.95 33.39 10.17
C ASN A 442 -36.92 34.56 10.37
N GLU A 443 -36.81 35.61 9.55
CA GLU A 443 -37.64 36.82 9.69
C GLU A 443 -39.14 36.54 9.54
N ASP A 444 -39.52 35.68 8.59
CA ASP A 444 -40.93 35.30 8.36
C ASP A 444 -41.53 34.58 9.57
N LEU A 445 -40.77 33.65 10.16
CA LEU A 445 -41.22 32.89 11.34
C LEU A 445 -41.27 33.77 12.59
N LYS A 446 -40.33 34.72 12.76
CA LYS A 446 -40.42 35.72 13.83
C LYS A 446 -41.68 36.58 13.69
N GLU A 447 -41.99 37.04 12.48
CA GLU A 447 -43.21 37.80 12.22
C GLU A 447 -44.46 36.96 12.53
N HIS A 448 -44.46 35.68 12.15
CA HIS A 448 -45.57 34.77 12.47
C HIS A 448 -45.75 34.58 13.97
N VAL A 449 -44.66 34.30 14.71
CA VAL A 449 -44.67 34.20 16.19
C VAL A 449 -45.25 35.48 16.81
N GLN A 450 -44.82 36.64 16.33
CA GLN A 450 -45.30 37.93 16.83
C GLN A 450 -46.79 38.15 16.55
N LYS A 451 -47.28 37.79 15.36
CA LYS A 451 -48.71 37.88 15.01
C LYS A 451 -49.57 36.99 15.91
N VAL A 452 -49.15 35.76 16.16
CA VAL A 452 -49.87 34.84 17.07
C VAL A 452 -49.88 35.40 18.49
N PHE A 453 -48.74 35.90 18.97
CA PHE A 453 -48.64 36.51 20.29
C PHE A 453 -49.53 37.76 20.44
N GLN A 454 -49.57 38.64 19.45
CA GLN A 454 -50.45 39.83 19.46
C GLN A 454 -51.93 39.44 19.46
N LYS A 455 -52.31 38.43 18.68
CA LYS A 455 -53.69 37.90 18.68
C LYS A 455 -54.08 37.36 20.06
N GLN A 456 -53.15 36.69 20.73
CA GLN A 456 -53.32 36.21 22.10
C GLN A 456 -53.56 37.37 23.07
N GLU A 457 -52.70 38.39 23.08
CA GLU A 457 -52.87 39.56 23.95
C GLU A 457 -54.21 40.27 23.69
N SER A 458 -54.60 40.41 22.42
CA SER A 458 -55.88 41.02 22.05
C SER A 458 -57.08 40.21 22.56
N MET A 459 -57.05 38.89 22.44
CA MET A 459 -58.09 38.03 23.03
C MET A 459 -58.15 38.19 24.55
N GLU A 460 -57.01 38.14 25.24
CA GLU A 460 -56.97 38.28 26.70
C GLU A 460 -57.52 39.63 27.15
N GLU A 461 -57.22 40.72 26.43
CA GLU A 461 -57.81 42.03 26.69
C GLU A 461 -59.34 42.04 26.50
N MET A 462 -59.86 41.37 25.46
CA MET A 462 -61.31 41.22 25.25
C MET A 462 -61.97 40.44 26.40
N PHE A 463 -61.33 39.37 26.87
CA PHE A 463 -61.76 38.61 28.03
C PHE A 463 -61.79 39.48 29.29
N GLN A 464 -60.73 40.25 29.56
CA GLN A 464 -60.66 41.16 30.71
C GLN A 464 -61.77 42.22 30.66
N LYS A 465 -61.97 42.88 29.51
CA LYS A 465 -63.04 43.87 29.33
C LYS A 465 -64.41 43.24 29.56
N ARG A 466 -64.65 42.02 29.04
CA ARG A 466 -65.90 41.30 29.22
C ARG A 466 -66.12 40.88 30.67
N GLN A 467 -65.10 40.36 31.35
CA GLN A 467 -65.17 40.02 32.78
C GLN A 467 -65.51 41.23 33.64
N VAL A 468 -64.89 42.39 33.40
CA VAL A 468 -65.22 43.64 34.13
C VAL A 468 -66.68 44.04 33.90
N SER A 469 -67.18 43.93 32.66
CA SER A 469 -68.57 44.24 32.32
C SER A 469 -69.55 43.28 33.00
N LEU A 470 -69.29 41.97 32.96
CA LEU A 470 -70.15 40.95 33.56
C LEU A 470 -70.13 41.01 35.09
N LYS A 471 -68.97 41.25 35.73
CA LYS A 471 -68.89 41.44 37.19
C LYS A 471 -69.76 42.59 37.67
N LYS A 472 -69.85 43.69 36.90
CA LYS A 472 -70.75 44.82 37.19
C LYS A 472 -72.23 44.45 37.05
N LEU A 473 -72.58 43.57 36.11
CA LEU A 473 -73.96 43.10 35.90
C LEU A 473 -74.38 42.08 36.96
N ALA A 474 -73.48 41.16 37.34
CA ALA A 474 -73.67 40.21 38.43
C ALA A 474 -73.81 40.91 39.80
N ALA A 475 -73.08 42.01 40.01
CA ALA A 475 -73.15 42.79 41.26
C ALA A 475 -74.41 43.68 41.42
N LYS A 476 -75.37 43.68 40.46
CA LYS A 476 -76.62 44.43 40.61
C LYS A 476 -77.51 43.79 41.68
N GLN A 477 -77.34 44.21 42.93
CA GLN A 477 -78.30 44.00 44.01
C GLN A 477 -79.65 44.67 43.72
N THR A 478 -80.72 43.97 44.07
CA THR A 478 -82.09 44.42 44.28
C THR A 478 -82.19 45.87 44.76
N ARG A 479 -83.02 46.69 44.08
CA ARG A 479 -83.41 48.01 44.59
C ARG A 479 -83.97 47.87 46.01
N PRO A 480 -83.66 48.78 46.95
CA PRO A 480 -84.44 48.93 48.17
C PRO A 480 -85.88 49.29 47.80
N VAL A 481 -86.84 48.47 48.20
CA VAL A 481 -88.27 48.79 48.13
C VAL A 481 -88.56 49.81 49.22
N GLN A 482 -88.75 51.09 48.85
CA GLN A 482 -89.27 52.10 49.77
C GLN A 482 -90.79 51.89 49.92
N PRO A 483 -91.33 51.65 51.13
CA PRO A 483 -92.77 51.64 51.38
C PRO A 483 -93.33 53.07 51.31
N VAL A 484 -94.39 53.23 50.51
CA VAL A 484 -95.13 54.48 50.29
C VAL A 484 -96.27 54.60 51.30
N ALA A 485 -96.42 55.78 51.90
CA ALA A 485 -97.63 56.23 52.62
C ALA A 485 -97.79 57.77 52.42
N PRO A 486 -98.98 58.36 52.66
CA PRO A 486 -99.94 58.78 51.64
C PRO A 486 -99.92 60.29 51.33
N ARG A 487 -100.40 60.65 50.13
CA ARG A 487 -100.68 62.03 49.69
C ARG A 487 -101.90 62.64 50.40
N PRO A 488 -101.96 63.98 50.48
CA PRO A 488 -103.07 64.77 49.90
C PRO A 488 -102.50 65.78 48.88
N GLU A 489 -102.94 65.82 47.62
CA GLU A 489 -104.09 66.59 47.09
C GLU A 489 -103.98 68.11 47.42
N ALA A 490 -104.02 69.08 46.49
CA ALA A 490 -104.31 69.06 45.06
C ALA A 490 -104.06 70.46 44.42
N PHE A 491 -104.18 70.50 43.08
CA PHE A 491 -104.47 71.66 42.19
C PHE A 491 -103.32 72.71 41.99
N VAL A 492 -103.03 73.31 40.82
CA VAL A 492 -103.79 73.71 39.61
C VAL A 492 -102.82 73.92 38.40
N LYS A 493 -103.25 73.48 37.19
CA LYS A 493 -103.03 73.94 35.78
C LYS A 493 -101.67 74.47 35.23
N SER A 494 -101.36 73.98 34.01
CA SER A 494 -100.49 74.49 32.92
C SER A 494 -100.92 75.88 32.36
N PRO A 495 -100.32 76.50 31.30
CA PRO A 495 -99.22 76.09 30.36
C PRO A 495 -98.22 77.21 29.88
N CYS A 496 -97.33 76.86 28.92
CA CYS A 496 -96.54 77.68 27.96
C CYS A 496 -95.27 78.38 28.51
N THR A 497 -94.14 78.61 27.81
CA THR A 497 -93.84 78.88 26.37
C THR A 497 -92.31 78.81 26.14
N SER A 498 -91.83 78.49 24.92
CA SER A 498 -90.44 78.76 24.42
C SER A 498 -90.32 80.23 23.93
N PRO A 499 -89.28 80.76 23.21
CA PRO A 499 -87.91 80.29 22.83
C PRO A 499 -86.80 81.41 22.81
N GLY A 500 -85.60 81.09 22.28
CA GLY A 500 -84.64 82.04 21.64
C GLY A 500 -83.30 82.21 22.38
N LEU A 501 -82.11 82.47 21.79
CA LEU A 501 -81.59 82.83 20.45
C LEU A 501 -80.05 82.90 20.61
N GLN A 502 -79.17 82.37 19.74
CA GLN A 502 -78.34 83.03 18.68
C GLN A 502 -77.16 82.04 18.40
N ARG A 503 -76.80 81.52 17.19
CA ARG A 503 -76.29 82.09 15.91
C ARG A 503 -75.04 82.97 16.10
N GLU A 504 -73.87 82.75 15.50
CA GLU A 504 -73.51 82.62 14.06
C GLU A 504 -72.09 82.00 13.88
N TYR A 505 -71.84 81.04 12.95
CA TYR A 505 -71.27 81.17 11.58
C TYR A 505 -69.77 81.61 11.51
N VAL A 506 -68.83 81.11 10.68
CA VAL A 506 -68.78 80.02 9.66
C VAL A 506 -67.32 79.86 9.13
N SER A 507 -67.02 78.67 8.56
CA SER A 507 -66.00 78.34 7.53
C SER A 507 -64.48 78.49 7.81
N ASN A 508 -63.55 77.84 7.09
CA ASN A 508 -63.40 76.55 6.38
C ASN A 508 -61.95 76.56 5.84
N SER A 509 -61.43 75.37 5.46
CA SER A 509 -60.43 75.13 4.39
C SER A 509 -58.93 75.04 4.72
N GLU A 510 -58.35 74.07 4.01
CA GLU A 510 -57.03 73.42 4.04
C GLU A 510 -55.85 74.26 3.50
N SER A 511 -54.61 73.91 3.86
CA SER A 511 -53.55 73.48 2.90
C SER A 511 -52.12 73.48 3.49
N SER A 512 -51.43 72.35 3.24
CA SER A 512 -50.02 72.12 2.84
C SER A 512 -48.82 72.95 3.36
N ALA A 513 -47.74 72.19 3.65
CA ALA A 513 -46.35 72.32 3.16
C ALA A 513 -45.21 72.79 4.10
N LEU A 514 -44.31 71.82 4.38
CA LEU A 514 -42.82 71.84 4.25
C LEU A 514 -41.94 72.88 4.96
N ARG A 515 -41.02 72.37 5.81
CA ARG A 515 -39.52 72.56 5.86
C ARG A 515 -39.03 72.54 7.33
N ARG A 516 -37.77 72.29 7.72
CA ARG A 516 -36.61 71.46 7.33
C ARG A 516 -35.50 71.80 8.36
N VAL A 517 -34.64 70.82 8.72
CA VAL A 517 -33.21 70.92 9.15
C VAL A 517 -32.79 70.92 10.66
N ASN A 518 -32.04 69.84 10.96
CA ASN A 518 -30.95 69.47 11.90
C ASN A 518 -30.08 70.49 12.67
N TYR A 519 -29.47 69.99 13.77
CA TYR A 519 -28.02 70.04 14.13
C TYR A 519 -27.62 68.72 14.87
N ARG A 520 -26.74 67.84 14.32
CA ARG A 520 -25.28 67.61 14.56
C ARG A 520 -24.92 67.14 15.99
N ARG A 521 -24.34 65.94 16.26
CA ARG A 521 -23.10 65.20 15.84
C ARG A 521 -21.78 65.67 16.51
N GLY A 522 -21.15 64.71 17.22
CA GLY A 522 -19.70 64.54 17.43
C GLY A 522 -19.33 64.25 18.90
N LYS A 523 -18.30 63.49 19.30
CA LYS A 523 -17.45 62.39 18.74
C LYS A 523 -16.46 61.96 19.87
N SER A 524 -15.87 60.75 19.77
CA SER A 524 -14.62 60.24 20.44
C SER A 524 -14.65 59.91 21.95
N GLU A 525 -13.86 58.99 22.51
CA GLU A 525 -13.10 57.78 22.07
C GLU A 525 -12.54 57.07 23.33
N MET A 526 -12.37 55.75 23.22
CA MET A 526 -11.55 54.76 23.95
C MET A 526 -10.51 55.19 25.02
N THR A 527 -10.42 54.44 26.13
CA THR A 527 -9.14 53.96 26.72
C THR A 527 -9.36 52.68 27.56
N GLU A 528 -8.50 51.68 27.31
CA GLU A 528 -8.45 50.33 27.92
C GLU A 528 -7.67 50.29 29.26
N LEU A 529 -7.80 49.17 30.01
CA LEU A 529 -6.66 48.31 30.44
C LEU A 529 -7.15 47.01 31.17
N HIS A 530 -6.73 45.86 30.60
CA HIS A 530 -6.46 44.51 31.17
C HIS A 530 -7.59 43.68 31.86
N GLN A 531 -7.75 42.35 31.71
CA GLN A 531 -6.81 41.25 31.40
C GLN A 531 -7.56 39.92 31.01
N SER A 532 -6.95 39.14 30.09
CA SER A 532 -6.87 37.65 30.03
C SER A 532 -8.07 36.74 29.67
N ARG A 533 -8.08 36.20 28.43
CA ARG A 533 -7.96 34.76 28.06
C ARG A 533 -8.36 34.56 26.59
N GLY A 534 -7.37 34.42 25.71
CA GLY A 534 -7.54 33.99 24.32
C GLY A 534 -6.47 32.96 24.00
N GLY A 535 -6.89 31.76 23.62
CA GLY A 535 -6.06 30.68 23.11
C GLY A 535 -6.88 29.92 22.06
N SER A 536 -6.19 29.36 21.06
CA SER A 536 -6.70 28.53 19.95
C SER A 536 -6.86 29.17 18.56
N THR A 537 -6.10 30.22 18.22
CA THR A 537 -5.88 30.57 16.79
C THR A 537 -4.44 30.91 16.46
N MET A 538 -3.65 31.48 17.40
CA MET A 538 -2.21 31.67 17.20
C MET A 538 -1.41 30.36 17.24
N ASP A 539 -1.83 29.40 18.07
CA ASP A 539 -1.17 28.09 18.20
C ASP A 539 -1.18 27.30 16.89
N ASP A 540 -2.26 27.38 16.10
CA ASP A 540 -2.37 26.61 14.85
C ASP A 540 -1.53 27.20 13.71
N GLU A 541 -1.40 28.54 13.65
CA GLU A 541 -0.48 29.21 12.72
C GLU A 541 0.98 28.99 13.11
N GLU A 542 1.29 29.01 14.41
CA GLU A 542 2.63 28.75 14.94
C GLU A 542 3.03 27.27 14.73
N ASN A 543 2.11 26.33 14.95
CA ASN A 543 2.32 24.90 14.65
C ASN A 543 2.51 24.65 13.14
N LEU A 544 1.76 25.34 12.27
CA LEU A 544 1.95 25.22 10.83
C LEU A 544 3.26 25.86 10.35
N ALA A 545 3.70 26.94 10.99
CA ALA A 545 5.01 27.55 10.73
C ALA A 545 6.15 26.64 11.18
N VAL A 546 6.01 25.98 12.34
CA VAL A 546 6.96 24.97 12.84
C VAL A 546 7.02 23.75 11.92
N LEU A 547 5.88 23.26 11.44
CA LEU A 547 5.84 22.13 10.49
C LEU A 547 6.49 22.50 9.15
N ARG A 548 6.19 23.69 8.61
CA ARG A 548 6.85 24.21 7.39
C ARG A 548 8.35 24.36 7.59
N GLN A 549 8.79 24.86 8.74
CA GLN A 549 10.21 24.97 9.07
C GLN A 549 10.88 23.60 9.16
N HIS A 550 10.20 22.60 9.75
CA HIS A 550 10.72 21.24 9.85
C HIS A 550 10.88 20.59 8.48
N VAL A 551 9.86 20.69 7.61
CA VAL A 551 9.91 20.16 6.23
C VAL A 551 11.01 20.86 5.42
N ILE A 552 11.13 22.20 5.54
CA ILE A 552 12.19 22.94 4.84
C ILE A 552 13.58 22.54 5.35
N ASN A 553 13.75 22.36 6.66
CA ASN A 553 15.01 21.91 7.23
C ASN A 553 15.37 20.49 6.77
N GLU A 554 14.41 19.57 6.76
CA GLU A 554 14.62 18.20 6.29
C GLU A 554 15.02 18.19 4.80
N LEU A 555 14.34 18.96 3.96
CA LEU A 555 14.70 19.10 2.55
C LEU A 555 16.13 19.64 2.38
N ILE A 556 16.51 20.66 3.14
CA ILE A 556 17.87 21.22 3.12
C ILE A 556 18.90 20.20 3.62
N GLU A 557 18.58 19.41 4.64
CA GLU A 557 19.47 18.38 5.17
C GLU A 557 19.66 17.23 4.17
N THR A 558 18.58 16.77 3.52
CA THR A 558 18.66 15.76 2.46
C THR A 558 19.44 16.26 1.24
N GLU A 559 19.28 17.54 0.89
CA GLU A 559 20.03 18.17 -0.20
C GLU A 559 21.52 18.26 0.15
N ARG A 560 21.86 18.63 1.39
CA ARG A 560 23.26 18.67 1.86
C ARG A 560 23.91 17.29 1.82
N ALA A 561 23.20 16.25 2.27
CA ALA A 561 23.69 14.88 2.22
C ALA A 561 23.93 14.44 0.77
N TYR A 562 23.00 14.73 -0.14
CA TYR A 562 23.14 14.45 -1.57
C TYR A 562 24.36 15.16 -2.19
N VAL A 563 24.58 16.44 -1.87
CA VAL A 563 25.74 17.22 -2.32
C VAL A 563 27.05 16.67 -1.76
N GLU A 564 27.06 16.25 -0.49
CA GLU A 564 28.23 15.64 0.16
C GLU A 564 28.60 14.28 -0.45
N GLU A 565 27.60 13.44 -0.76
CA GLU A 565 27.82 12.17 -1.47
C GLU A 565 28.34 12.38 -2.89
N LEU A 566 27.79 13.35 -3.63
CA LEU A 566 28.31 13.75 -4.94
C LEU A 566 29.78 14.18 -4.85
N LEU A 567 30.13 15.00 -3.86
CA LEU A 567 31.51 15.43 -3.64
C LEU A 567 32.43 14.24 -3.32
N CYS A 568 31.99 13.30 -2.48
CA CYS A 568 32.75 12.09 -2.16
C CYS A 568 33.05 11.26 -3.40
N VAL A 569 32.12 11.16 -4.35
CA VAL A 569 32.35 10.44 -5.62
C VAL A 569 33.35 11.19 -6.49
N LEU A 570 33.21 12.52 -6.60
CA LEU A 570 34.09 13.36 -7.40
C LEU A 570 35.53 13.38 -6.86
N GLU A 571 35.73 13.55 -5.56
CA GLU A 571 37.07 13.58 -4.96
C GLU A 571 37.66 12.18 -4.75
N GLY A 572 36.85 11.21 -4.32
CA GLY A 572 37.31 9.86 -3.97
C GLY A 572 37.57 8.96 -5.18
N TYR A 573 36.89 9.19 -6.30
CA TYR A 573 37.03 8.37 -7.51
C TYR A 573 37.40 9.19 -8.73
N ALA A 574 36.65 10.26 -9.05
CA ALA A 574 36.89 11.00 -10.29
C ALA A 574 38.22 11.76 -10.31
N ALA A 575 38.65 12.33 -9.18
CA ALA A 575 39.94 12.98 -9.03
C ALA A 575 41.10 11.96 -8.95
N GLU A 576 40.88 10.83 -8.28
CA GLU A 576 41.89 9.75 -8.19
C GLU A 576 42.19 9.08 -9.53
N MET A 577 41.26 9.11 -10.49
CA MET A 577 41.54 8.66 -11.86
C MET A 577 42.58 9.52 -12.58
N ASP A 578 42.74 10.78 -12.19
CA ASP A 578 43.78 11.68 -12.72
C ASP A 578 45.06 11.67 -11.86
N ASN A 579 45.05 10.95 -10.74
CA ASN A 579 46.21 10.84 -9.85
C ASN A 579 47.26 9.89 -10.45
N PRO A 580 48.47 10.38 -10.79
CA PRO A 580 49.52 9.56 -11.38
C PRO A 580 49.96 8.38 -10.48
N LEU A 581 49.77 8.51 -9.16
CA LEU A 581 50.09 7.45 -8.20
C LEU A 581 49.09 6.30 -8.26
N MET A 582 47.85 6.55 -8.67
CA MET A 582 46.78 5.54 -8.75
C MET A 582 46.65 4.90 -10.13
N ALA A 583 47.34 5.43 -11.14
CA ALA A 583 47.26 4.96 -12.53
C ALA A 583 47.51 3.45 -12.71
N HIS A 584 48.34 2.83 -11.86
CA HIS A 584 48.63 1.39 -11.91
C HIS A 584 47.48 0.48 -11.41
N LEU A 585 46.48 1.05 -10.74
CA LEU A 585 45.29 0.34 -10.24
C LEU A 585 44.12 0.41 -11.23
N ILE A 586 44.23 1.24 -12.27
CA ILE A 586 43.17 1.44 -13.26
C ILE A 586 43.34 0.43 -14.39
N SER A 587 42.27 -0.27 -14.75
CA SER A 587 42.26 -1.18 -15.91
C SER A 587 42.60 -0.41 -17.19
N PRO A 588 43.40 -0.98 -18.13
CA PRO A 588 43.70 -0.36 -19.41
C PRO A 588 42.47 0.10 -20.21
N GLU A 589 41.31 -0.53 -20.00
CA GLU A 589 40.04 -0.23 -20.68
C GLU A 589 39.34 1.04 -20.16
N LEU A 590 39.69 1.48 -18.95
CA LEU A 590 39.12 2.63 -18.23
C LEU A 590 40.07 3.84 -18.24
N GLN A 591 41.31 3.68 -18.72
CA GLN A 591 42.26 4.77 -18.86
C GLN A 591 41.68 5.87 -19.75
N ASN A 592 41.77 7.14 -19.33
CA ASN A 592 41.25 8.32 -20.04
C ASN A 592 39.73 8.30 -20.33
N LYS A 593 38.94 7.52 -19.56
CA LYS A 593 37.47 7.49 -19.69
C LYS A 593 36.72 8.19 -18.55
N LYS A 594 37.40 9.07 -17.80
CA LYS A 594 36.83 9.84 -16.69
C LYS A 594 35.51 10.52 -17.08
N ASP A 595 35.51 11.30 -18.16
CA ASP A 595 34.34 12.06 -18.61
C ASP A 595 33.17 11.18 -19.07
N ILE A 596 33.43 9.93 -19.43
CA ILE A 596 32.39 8.94 -19.79
C ILE A 596 31.79 8.31 -18.54
N LEU A 597 32.62 8.00 -17.54
CA LEU A 597 32.20 7.33 -16.30
C LEU A 597 31.43 8.27 -15.37
N PHE A 598 31.89 9.52 -15.25
CA PHE A 598 31.29 10.50 -14.34
C PHE A 598 30.37 11.50 -15.06
N GLY A 599 30.37 11.53 -16.39
CA GLY A 599 29.46 12.35 -17.18
C GLY A 599 29.46 13.82 -16.75
N ASN A 600 28.27 14.37 -16.48
CA ASN A 600 28.06 15.74 -16.02
C ASN A 600 27.97 15.88 -14.49
N MET A 601 28.47 14.91 -13.72
CA MET A 601 28.32 14.89 -12.26
C MET A 601 28.98 16.10 -11.56
N GLU A 602 30.06 16.66 -12.11
CA GLU A 602 30.70 17.89 -11.62
C GLU A 602 29.79 19.12 -11.82
N GLU A 603 29.09 19.19 -12.95
CA GLU A 603 28.13 20.26 -13.26
C GLU A 603 26.90 20.17 -12.34
N ILE A 604 26.42 18.94 -12.07
CA ILE A 604 25.32 18.67 -11.13
C ILE A 604 25.74 19.10 -9.71
N TYR A 605 26.92 18.69 -9.24
CA TYR A 605 27.45 19.11 -7.94
C TYR A 605 27.49 20.63 -7.82
N HIS A 606 28.04 21.34 -8.82
CA HIS A 606 28.10 22.80 -8.80
C HIS A 606 26.74 23.49 -8.90
N PHE A 607 25.74 22.84 -9.47
CA PHE A 607 24.37 23.35 -9.50
C PHE A 607 23.71 23.26 -8.12
N HIS A 608 23.85 22.12 -7.44
CA HIS A 608 23.22 21.84 -6.15
C HIS A 608 23.97 22.46 -4.95
N ASN A 609 25.28 22.74 -5.08
CA ASN A 609 26.09 23.37 -4.04
C ASN A 609 25.97 24.92 -3.98
N ARG A 610 25.04 25.52 -4.74
CA ARG A 610 24.77 26.97 -4.75
C ARG A 610 23.62 27.31 -3.82
#